data_AF-A6ICP2-F1
#
_entry.id   AF-A6ICP2-F1
#
_cell.length_a   1.000
_cell.length_b   1.000
_cell.length_c   1.000
_cell.angle_alpha   90.00
_cell.angle_beta   90.00
_cell.angle_gamma   90.00
#
_symmetry.space_group_name_H-M   'P 1'
#
loop_
_entity.id
_entity.type
_entity.pdbx_description
1 polymer ?
#
loop_
_entity_poly.entity_id
_entity_poly.type
_entity_poly.pdbx_seq_one_letter_code
_entity_poly.pdbx_strand_id
1 'polypeptide(L)'
;MGNSTSSFWGKSATTPVNQIQETISNNCVVIFSKSSCSYCSMAKKIFHDMNVNYKVVELDMVEYGSQFQEALYKMTGERTVSILSALLPLVMR
;
A
#
# COMPACT_ATOMS: atom_id res chain seq x y z
N MET A 1 -4.33 28.17 3.60
CA MET A 1 -4.78 26.89 3.04
C MET A 1 -3.53 26.05 2.76
N GLY A 2 -3.07 25.27 3.74
CA GLY A 2 -1.93 24.39 3.57
C GLY A 2 -2.41 23.04 3.04
N ASN A 3 -2.26 22.80 1.74
CA ASN A 3 -2.41 21.47 1.18
C ASN A 3 -1.08 20.74 1.40
N SER A 4 -0.89 20.19 2.59
CA SER A 4 0.16 19.21 2.84
C SER A 4 -0.25 17.91 2.16
N THR A 5 -0.02 17.83 0.85
CA THR A 5 0.26 16.57 0.17
C THR A 5 1.53 16.02 0.81
N SER A 6 1.40 15.41 1.97
CA SER A 6 2.47 14.62 2.55
C SER A 6 2.59 13.37 1.67
N SER A 7 3.44 13.46 0.65
CA SER A 7 4.27 12.33 0.27
C SER A 7 5.01 11.91 1.54
N PHE A 8 4.33 11.11 2.37
CA PHE A 8 4.71 10.75 3.74
C PHE A 8 6.00 9.92 3.78
N TRP A 9 6.55 9.62 2.61
CA TRP A 9 7.69 8.75 2.38
C TRP A 9 8.97 9.57 2.24
N GLY A 10 8.93 10.82 2.71
CA GLY A 10 10.09 11.69 2.84
C GLY A 10 10.99 11.20 3.97
N LYS A 11 12.15 10.63 3.60
CA LYS A 11 13.37 10.52 4.40
C LYS A 11 13.16 10.26 5.90
N SER A 12 12.74 9.06 6.26
CA SER A 12 12.96 8.56 7.63
C SER A 12 13.87 7.34 7.55
N ALA A 13 14.85 7.28 8.45
CA ALA A 13 15.82 6.18 8.61
C ALA A 13 15.14 4.88 9.14
N THR A 14 13.91 4.62 8.73
CA THR A 14 13.05 3.55 9.20
C THR A 14 12.96 2.49 8.11
N THR A 15 13.01 1.22 8.49
CA THR A 15 12.94 0.10 7.54
C THR A 15 11.61 0.13 6.76
N PRO A 16 11.59 -0.32 5.49
CA PRO A 16 10.37 -0.41 4.69
C PRO A 16 9.22 -1.14 5.38
N VAL A 17 9.55 -2.19 6.15
CA VAL A 17 8.59 -2.96 6.97
C VAL A 17 7.86 -2.07 7.98
N ASN A 18 8.56 -1.19 8.67
CA ASN A 18 7.94 -0.30 9.65
C ASN A 18 7.03 0.72 8.98
N GLN A 19 7.42 1.26 7.82
CA GLN A 19 6.59 2.18 7.05
C GLN A 19 5.31 1.50 6.51
N ILE A 20 5.42 0.24 6.07
CA ILE A 20 4.27 -0.59 5.71
C ILE A 20 3.36 -0.78 6.93
N GLN A 21 3.92 -1.18 8.07
CA GLN A 21 3.18 -1.44 9.29
C GLN A 21 2.46 -0.18 9.81
N GLU A 22 3.13 0.97 9.81
CA GLU A 22 2.53 2.26 10.17
C GLU A 22 1.41 2.65 9.22
N THR A 23 1.61 2.48 7.90
CA THR A 23 0.58 2.77 6.91
C THR A 23 -0.65 1.90 7.13
N ILE A 24 -0.45 0.61 7.39
CA ILE A 24 -1.52 -0.34 7.69
C ILE A 24 -2.19 0.00 9.03
N SER A 25 -1.44 0.39 10.06
CA SER A 25 -2.00 0.70 11.38
C SER A 25 -2.84 2.00 11.35
N ASN A 26 -2.49 2.94 10.47
CA ASN A 26 -3.17 4.22 10.34
C ASN A 26 -4.37 4.20 9.37
N ASN A 27 -4.57 3.11 8.61
CA ASN A 27 -5.60 3.04 7.58
C ASN A 27 -6.37 1.72 7.67
N CYS A 28 -7.71 1.79 7.59
CA CYS A 28 -8.56 0.59 7.65
C CYS A 28 -8.40 -0.33 6.43
N VAL A 29 -8.02 0.22 5.27
CA VAL A 29 -7.73 -0.57 4.07
C VAL A 29 -6.56 0.09 3.37
N VAL A 30 -5.50 -0.69 3.11
CA VAL A 30 -4.36 -0.25 2.29
C VAL A 30 -4.24 -1.15 1.08
N ILE A 31 -4.22 -0.55 -0.10
CA ILE A 31 -4.03 -1.21 -1.39
C ILE A 31 -2.62 -0.89 -1.87
N PHE A 32 -1.74 -1.88 -1.84
CA PHE A 32 -0.44 -1.80 -2.49
C PHE A 32 -0.59 -2.22 -3.96
N SER A 33 -0.25 -1.33 -4.88
CA SER A 33 -0.38 -1.57 -6.33
C SER A 33 0.82 -1.05 -7.11
N LYS A 34 0.79 -1.30 -8.43
CA LYS A 34 1.66 -0.63 -9.41
C LYS A 34 0.77 0.11 -10.40
N SER A 35 1.19 1.29 -10.86
CA SER A 35 0.37 2.14 -11.72
C SER A 35 0.00 1.49 -13.06
N SER A 36 0.84 0.58 -13.58
CA SER A 36 0.62 -0.16 -14.83
C SER A 36 -0.29 -1.39 -14.70
N CYS A 37 -0.84 -1.67 -13.51
CA CYS A 37 -1.63 -2.87 -13.23
C CYS A 37 -3.12 -2.66 -13.53
N SER A 38 -3.62 -3.21 -14.64
CA SER A 38 -5.05 -3.17 -15.01
C SER A 38 -5.97 -3.84 -13.98
N TYR A 39 -5.54 -4.94 -13.37
CA TYR A 39 -6.28 -5.62 -12.30
C TYR A 39 -6.44 -4.77 -11.05
N CYS A 40 -5.45 -3.94 -10.73
CA CYS A 40 -5.45 -3.10 -9.54
C CYS A 40 -6.51 -1.99 -9.65
N SER A 41 -6.79 -1.51 -10.86
CA SER A 41 -7.90 -0.58 -11.14
C SER A 41 -9.27 -1.19 -10.83
N MET A 42 -9.45 -2.49 -11.13
CA MET A 42 -10.69 -3.21 -10.80
C MET A 42 -10.90 -3.31 -9.29
N ALA A 43 -9.85 -3.62 -8.54
CA ALA A 43 -9.95 -3.69 -7.09
C ALA A 43 -10.27 -2.33 -6.46
N LYS A 44 -9.58 -1.26 -6.87
CA LYS A 44 -9.90 0.12 -6.44
C LYS A 44 -11.35 0.48 -6.71
N LYS A 45 -11.87 0.09 -7.88
CA LYS A 45 -13.28 0.27 -8.23
C LYS A 45 -14.20 -0.48 -7.28
N ILE A 46 -13.91 -1.74 -6.94
CA ILE A 46 -14.71 -2.52 -5.98
C ILE A 46 -14.78 -1.82 -4.61
N PHE A 47 -13.63 -1.40 -4.06
CA PHE A 47 -13.63 -0.67 -2.77
C PHE A 47 -14.34 0.68 -2.84
N HIS A 48 -14.21 1.38 -3.96
CA HIS A 48 -14.92 2.63 -4.24
C HIS A 48 -16.44 2.42 -4.33
N ASP A 49 -16.89 1.40 -5.06
CA ASP A 49 -18.31 1.06 -5.24
C ASP A 49 -18.95 0.60 -3.93
N MET A 50 -18.18 -0.03 -3.04
CA MET A 50 -18.59 -0.35 -1.66
C MET A 50 -18.56 0.86 -0.72
N ASN A 51 -18.15 2.04 -1.20
CA ASN A 51 -18.00 3.26 -0.41
C ASN A 51 -17.11 3.08 0.84
N VAL A 52 -16.08 2.22 0.72
CA VAL A 52 -15.08 1.98 1.76
C VAL A 52 -13.92 2.93 1.52
N ASN A 53 -13.49 3.66 2.57
CA ASN A 53 -12.31 4.49 2.46
C ASN A 53 -11.04 3.62 2.43
N TYR A 54 -10.19 3.80 1.43
CA TYR A 54 -8.95 3.05 1.27
C TYR A 54 -7.78 3.97 0.92
N LYS A 55 -6.58 3.58 1.35
CA LYS A 55 -5.32 4.21 0.98
C LYS A 55 -4.66 3.42 -0.14
N VAL A 56 -4.33 4.07 -1.25
CA VAL A 56 -3.51 3.46 -2.31
C VAL A 56 -2.04 3.82 -2.11
N VAL A 57 -1.19 2.83 -2.28
CA VAL A 57 0.27 2.96 -2.33
C VAL A 57 0.77 2.37 -3.64
N GLU A 58 1.18 3.24 -4.57
CA GLU A 58 1.77 2.84 -5.85
C GLU A 58 3.27 2.60 -5.67
N LEU A 59 3.68 1.33 -5.61
CA LEU A 59 5.05 0.93 -5.33
C LEU A 59 6.04 1.43 -6.39
N ASP A 60 5.61 1.57 -7.64
CA ASP A 60 6.44 2.06 -8.75
C ASP A 60 6.63 3.58 -8.76
N MET A 61 5.82 4.32 -7.99
CA MET A 61 5.97 5.76 -7.82
C MET A 61 6.75 6.14 -6.56
N VAL A 62 7.14 5.13 -5.76
CA VAL A 62 7.92 5.30 -4.55
C VAL A 62 9.41 5.12 -4.86
N GLU A 63 10.24 6.04 -4.38
CA GLU A 63 11.71 6.02 -4.52
C GLU A 63 12.36 4.68 -4.08
N TYR A 64 11.86 4.08 -2.99
CA TYR A 64 12.30 2.77 -2.47
C TYR A 64 11.32 1.62 -2.73
N GLY A 65 10.53 1.70 -3.81
CA GLY A 65 9.48 0.73 -4.16
C GLY A 65 9.91 -0.74 -4.17
N SER A 66 11.15 -1.01 -4.60
CA SER A 66 11.72 -2.37 -4.61
C SER A 66 11.89 -2.94 -3.19
N GLN A 67 12.35 -2.12 -2.24
CA GLN A 67 12.52 -2.55 -0.85
C GLN A 67 11.17 -2.78 -0.17
N PHE A 68 10.16 -1.98 -0.54
CA PHE A 68 8.78 -2.20 -0.12
C PHE A 68 8.22 -3.51 -0.65
N GLN A 69 8.45 -3.81 -1.93
CA GLN A 69 8.02 -5.08 -2.51
C GLN A 69 8.68 -6.28 -1.80
N GLU A 70 9.96 -6.19 -1.46
CA GLU A 70 10.65 -7.23 -0.70
C GLU A 70 10.11 -7.36 0.73
N ALA A 71 9.83 -6.24 1.39
CA ALA A 71 9.23 -6.23 2.72
C ALA A 71 7.82 -6.82 2.72
N LEU A 72 6.97 -6.45 1.77
CA LEU A 72 5.65 -7.04 1.56
C LEU A 72 5.77 -8.55 1.34
N TYR A 73 6.70 -9.01 0.49
CA TYR A 73 6.96 -10.44 0.29
C TYR A 73 7.32 -11.16 1.60
N LYS A 74 8.17 -10.56 2.44
CA LYS A 74 8.53 -11.15 3.74
C LYS A 74 7.34 -11.20 4.71
N MET A 75 6.41 -10.25 4.61
CA MET A 75 5.22 -10.19 5.47
C MET A 75 4.09 -11.10 5.00
N THR A 76 3.87 -11.23 3.68
CA THR A 76 2.73 -11.95 3.11
C THR A 76 3.08 -13.31 2.51
N GLY A 77 4.36 -13.56 2.21
CA GLY A 77 4.81 -14.73 1.46
C GLY A 77 4.56 -14.64 -0.06
N GLU A 78 3.95 -13.56 -0.55
CA GLU A 78 3.61 -13.40 -1.97
C GLU A 78 4.59 -12.48 -2.69
N ARG A 79 5.32 -13.05 -3.64
CA ARG A 79 6.44 -12.39 -4.35
C ARG A 79 5.93 -11.47 -5.45
N THR A 80 4.81 -11.87 -6.01
CA THR A 80 4.15 -11.17 -7.08
C THR A 80 3.17 -10.21 -6.44
N VAL A 81 3.45 -8.91 -6.51
CA VAL A 81 2.43 -7.85 -6.36
C VAL A 81 1.53 -7.85 -7.61
N SER A 82 1.14 -9.03 -8.05
CA SER A 82 0.08 -9.24 -9.00
C SER A 82 -1.10 -9.61 -8.13
N ILE A 83 -2.17 -8.85 -8.28
CA ILE A 83 -3.47 -9.09 -7.68
C ILE A 83 -3.49 -9.04 -6.15
N LEU A 84 -3.47 -7.79 -5.67
CA LEU A 84 -4.27 -7.35 -4.54
C LEU A 84 -3.86 -7.90 -3.17
N SER A 85 -2.66 -7.52 -2.70
CA SER A 85 -2.48 -7.39 -1.25
C SER A 85 -3.19 -6.13 -0.77
N ALA A 86 -4.53 -6.17 -0.79
CA ALA A 86 -5.30 -5.38 0.14
C ALA A 86 -4.91 -5.92 1.52
N LEU A 87 -3.87 -5.32 2.11
CA LEU A 87 -3.65 -5.48 3.54
C LEU A 87 -4.77 -4.64 4.16
N LEU A 88 -5.96 -5.26 4.24
CA LEU A 88 -6.77 -5.05 5.43
C LEU A 88 -5.78 -5.21 6.58
N PRO A 89 -5.73 -4.26 7.52
CA PRO A 89 -4.87 -4.39 8.69
C PRO A 89 -5.08 -5.80 9.18
N LEU A 90 -3.96 -6.47 9.44
CA LEU A 90 -3.74 -7.85 9.89
C LEU A 90 -4.76 -8.35 10.95
N VAL A 91 -6.05 -8.33 10.60
CA VAL A 91 -7.27 -8.38 11.41
C VAL A 91 -8.32 -9.21 10.64
N MET A 92 -7.86 -10.25 9.95
CA MET A 92 -8.28 -11.56 10.41
C MET A 92 -7.15 -12.06 11.30
N ARG A 93 -7.13 -11.55 12.54
CA ARG A 93 -6.49 -12.27 13.62
C ARG A 93 -7.34 -13.50 13.91
#